data_AF-A0A7K5CEH2-F1
#
_entry.id   AF-A0A7K5CEH2-F1
#
_cell.length_a   1.000
_cell.length_b   1.000
_cell.length_c   1.000
_cell.angle_alpha   90.00
_cell.angle_beta   90.00
_cell.angle_gamma   90.00
#
_symmetry.space_group_name_H-M   'P 1'
#
loop_
_entity.id
_entity.type
_entity.pdbx_description
1 polymer ?
#
loop_
_entity_poly.entity_id
_entity_poly.type
_entity_poly.pdbx_seq_one_letter_code
_entity_poly.pdbx_strand_id
1 'polypeptide(L)'
;YKGEGILPASPQSVWECIKPVAGGLRTKWDQNVKDFEVIEAISDTVSICRTTTPSACMRIISPREFVDVVVMKQYEDGTMLSAATNVEHPLCPPQPNFVRGFNYPCGCFCIPVPGEPDRTELLTFFQTDLGGYLPQTVVDSFFPSSISGFYSNLTKAVKALKA
;
A
#
# COMPACT_ATOMS: atom_id res chain seq x y z
N TYR A 1 1.65 3.72 -11.97
CA TYR A 1 0.50 2.87 -12.36
C TYR A 1 -0.73 3.28 -11.55
N LYS A 2 -1.91 3.28 -12.18
CA LYS A 2 -3.21 3.54 -11.53
C LYS A 2 -4.03 2.25 -11.52
N GLY A 3 -4.54 1.88 -10.36
CA GLY A 3 -5.60 0.89 -10.21
C GLY A 3 -6.92 1.57 -9.86
N GLU A 4 -8.02 0.98 -10.29
CA GLU A 4 -9.38 1.48 -10.03
C GLU A 4 -10.34 0.29 -9.98
N GLY A 5 -11.28 0.32 -9.04
CA GLY A 5 -12.31 -0.71 -8.94
C GLY A 5 -13.28 -0.48 -7.79
N ILE A 6 -14.47 -1.05 -7.92
CA ILE A 6 -15.50 -1.01 -6.89
C ILE A 6 -15.41 -2.28 -6.04
N LEU A 7 -15.27 -2.10 -4.73
CA LEU A 7 -15.23 -3.18 -3.74
C LEU A 7 -16.60 -3.35 -3.06
N PRO A 8 -17.04 -4.59 -2.79
CA PRO A 8 -18.34 -4.88 -2.16
C PRO A 8 -18.29 -4.75 -0.62
N ALA A 9 -17.70 -3.66 -0.13
CA ALA A 9 -17.63 -3.33 1.28
C ALA A 9 -17.76 -1.81 1.50
N SER A 10 -18.14 -1.42 2.72
CA SER A 10 -18.23 -0.01 3.11
C SER A 10 -16.85 0.65 3.12
N PRO A 11 -16.76 1.98 2.96
CA PRO A 11 -15.48 2.68 2.95
C PRO A 11 -14.65 2.40 4.20
N GLN A 12 -15.30 2.30 5.36
CA GLN A 12 -14.63 2.00 6.63
C GLN A 12 -14.00 0.61 6.62
N SER A 13 -14.73 -0.42 6.17
CA SER A 13 -14.18 -1.78 6.12
C SER A 13 -13.00 -1.88 5.15
N VAL A 14 -13.07 -1.20 3.99
CA VAL A 14 -11.95 -1.14 3.06
C VAL A 14 -10.77 -0.40 3.69
N TRP A 15 -11.02 0.74 4.35
CA TRP A 15 -10.01 1.54 5.02
C TRP A 15 -9.28 0.77 6.12
N GLU A 16 -10.00 0.02 6.96
CA GLU A 16 -9.40 -0.84 7.99
C GLU A 16 -8.42 -1.87 7.40
N CYS A 17 -8.67 -2.36 6.18
CA CYS A 17 -7.74 -3.26 5.49
C CYS A 17 -6.47 -2.56 4.97
N ILE A 18 -6.55 -1.30 4.55
CA ILE A 18 -5.46 -0.62 3.84
C ILE A 18 -4.72 0.43 4.67
N LYS A 19 -5.28 0.89 5.80
CA LYS A 19 -4.74 2.01 6.57
C LYS A 19 -3.31 1.70 7.04
N PRO A 20 -2.38 2.67 6.93
CA PRO A 20 -0.95 2.48 7.16
C PRO A 20 -0.60 2.50 8.66
N VAL A 21 -0.97 1.44 9.39
CA VAL A 21 -0.71 1.31 10.83
C VAL A 21 0.10 0.06 11.15
N ALA A 22 1.04 0.17 12.10
CA ALA A 22 1.80 -0.97 12.61
C ALA A 22 0.85 -2.03 13.20
N GLY A 23 1.10 -3.31 12.88
CA GLY A 23 0.22 -4.41 13.29
C GLY A 23 -1.17 -4.42 12.64
N GLY A 24 -1.41 -3.55 11.65
CA GLY A 24 -2.67 -3.48 10.91
C GLY A 24 -2.92 -4.69 10.02
N LEU A 25 -4.07 -4.69 9.35
CA LEU A 25 -4.51 -5.82 8.52
C LEU A 25 -3.70 -5.98 7.22
N ARG A 26 -2.98 -4.94 6.78
CA ARG A 26 -2.30 -4.92 5.47
C ARG A 26 -1.37 -6.12 5.27
N THR A 27 -0.59 -6.48 6.28
CA THR A 27 0.36 -7.63 6.25
C THR A 27 -0.34 -8.99 6.20
N LYS A 28 -1.66 -9.06 6.47
CA LYS A 28 -2.41 -10.33 6.52
C LYS A 28 -2.94 -10.75 5.15
N TRP A 29 -3.13 -9.82 4.23
CA TRP A 29 -3.77 -10.09 2.94
C TRP A 29 -2.97 -9.58 1.73
N ASP A 30 -2.13 -8.56 1.89
CA ASP A 30 -1.32 -8.05 0.78
C ASP A 30 -0.04 -8.88 0.64
N GLN A 31 0.00 -9.71 -0.39
CA GLN A 31 1.15 -10.59 -0.68
C GLN A 31 2.44 -9.83 -0.98
N ASN A 32 2.35 -8.54 -1.32
CA ASN A 32 3.53 -7.70 -1.55
C ASN A 32 4.01 -6.98 -0.29
N VAL A 33 3.35 -7.15 0.86
CA VAL A 33 3.73 -6.55 2.14
C VAL A 33 4.08 -7.64 3.12
N LYS A 34 5.36 -7.77 3.46
CA LYS A 34 5.85 -8.71 4.46
C LYS A 34 5.75 -8.13 5.87
N ASP A 35 6.19 -6.88 6.03
CA ASP A 35 6.16 -6.18 7.31
C ASP A 35 5.87 -4.69 7.12
N PHE A 36 5.29 -4.08 8.14
CA PHE A 36 4.94 -2.67 8.18
C PHE A 36 5.20 -2.10 9.58
N GLU A 37 6.15 -1.17 9.66
CA GLU A 37 6.65 -0.58 10.89
C GLU A 37 6.44 0.93 10.87
N VAL A 38 6.02 1.52 11.99
CA VAL A 38 6.03 2.98 12.16
C VAL A 38 7.36 3.35 12.81
N ILE A 39 8.20 4.08 12.08
CA ILE A 39 9.52 4.52 12.54
C ILE A 39 9.41 5.76 13.42
N GLU A 40 8.58 6.72 12.99
CA GLU A 40 8.32 7.96 13.72
C GLU A 40 6.87 8.40 13.48
N ALA A 41 6.16 8.75 14.56
CA ALA A 41 4.88 9.44 14.45
C ALA A 41 5.11 10.95 14.56
N ILE A 42 4.85 11.68 13.47
CA ILE A 42 5.02 13.14 13.41
C ILE A 42 3.77 13.83 13.96
N SER A 43 2.59 13.28 13.67
CA SER A 43 1.29 13.70 14.20
C SER A 43 0.30 12.53 14.19
N ASP A 44 -0.93 12.75 14.63
CA ASP A 44 -2.02 11.74 14.56
C ASP A 44 -2.31 11.25 13.13
N THR A 45 -1.93 12.04 12.12
CA THR A 45 -2.23 11.77 10.72
C THR A 45 -1.00 11.67 9.83
N VAL A 46 0.19 11.94 10.36
CA VAL A 46 1.45 11.91 9.60
C VAL A 46 2.48 11.06 10.33
N SER A 47 3.05 10.09 9.62
CA SER A 47 4.06 9.19 10.17
C SER A 47 5.11 8.82 9.13
N ILE A 48 6.32 8.54 9.58
CA ILE A 48 7.35 7.89 8.77
C ILE A 48 7.25 6.39 9.01
N CYS A 49 7.04 5.64 7.94
CA CYS A 49 6.81 4.20 7.99
C CYS A 49 7.86 3.47 7.16
N ARG A 50 8.19 2.26 7.59
CA ARG A 50 8.99 1.31 6.82
C ARG A 50 8.11 0.16 6.37
N THR A 51 8.13 -0.12 5.07
CA THR A 51 7.47 -1.29 4.50
C THR A 51 8.51 -2.24 3.94
N THR A 52 8.45 -3.52 4.28
CA THR A 52 9.28 -4.54 3.65
C THR A 52 8.44 -5.45 2.76
N THR A 53 9.01 -5.89 1.65
CA THR A 53 8.35 -6.75 0.67
C THR A 53 9.07 -8.09 0.56
N PRO A 54 8.36 -9.20 0.30
CA PRO A 54 8.99 -10.46 0.00
C PRO A 54 9.60 -10.44 -1.40
N SER A 55 10.33 -11.50 -1.76
CA SER A 55 10.74 -11.70 -3.15
C SER A 55 9.52 -11.91 -4.07
N ALA A 56 9.60 -11.41 -5.29
CA ALA A 56 8.56 -11.53 -6.31
C ALA A 56 9.12 -12.02 -7.66
N CYS A 57 8.24 -12.25 -8.64
CA CYS A 57 8.59 -12.70 -10.00
C CYS A 57 9.55 -13.90 -9.99
N MET A 58 9.16 -15.00 -9.33
CA MET A 58 10.00 -16.21 -9.22
C MET A 58 11.40 -15.93 -8.65
N ARG A 59 11.50 -15.02 -7.67
CA ARG A 59 12.74 -14.57 -7.01
C ARG A 59 13.70 -13.75 -7.88
N ILE A 60 13.30 -13.37 -9.10
CA ILE A 60 14.04 -12.38 -9.90
C ILE A 60 14.07 -11.03 -9.17
N ILE A 61 12.96 -10.67 -8.53
CA ILE A 61 12.86 -9.53 -7.63
C ILE A 61 13.15 -10.04 -6.21
N SER A 62 14.37 -9.83 -5.71
CA SER A 62 14.74 -9.92 -4.27
C SER A 62 13.82 -9.12 -3.29
N PRO A 63 13.98 -9.23 -1.95
CA PRO A 63 13.25 -8.39 -1.01
C PRO A 63 13.57 -6.89 -1.16
N ARG A 64 12.57 -6.03 -1.03
CA ARG A 64 12.76 -4.56 -0.95
C ARG A 64 12.36 -4.04 0.42
N GLU A 65 12.95 -2.89 0.77
CA GLU A 65 12.43 -2.03 1.82
C GLU A 65 12.12 -0.63 1.26
N PHE A 66 11.10 0.00 1.80
CA PHE A 66 10.66 1.34 1.47
C PHE A 66 10.54 2.13 2.76
N VAL A 67 10.99 3.38 2.76
CA VAL A 67 10.85 4.32 3.89
C VAL A 67 10.11 5.53 3.36
N ASP A 68 8.89 5.71 3.84
CA ASP A 68 7.96 6.69 3.30
C ASP A 68 7.41 7.56 4.42
N VAL A 69 7.30 8.86 4.16
CA VAL A 69 6.38 9.71 4.91
C VAL A 69 4.97 9.44 4.38
N VAL A 70 4.05 9.15 5.29
CA VAL A 70 2.67 8.79 4.99
C VAL A 70 1.75 9.77 5.68
N VAL A 71 0.76 10.27 4.94
CA VAL A 71 -0.33 11.10 5.45
C VAL A 71 -1.66 10.38 5.30
N MET A 72 -2.48 10.45 6.34
CA MET A 72 -3.87 10.02 6.33
C MET A 72 -4.79 11.24 6.37
N LYS A 73 -5.87 11.22 5.59
CA LYS A 73 -6.85 12.29 5.59
C LYS A 73 -8.25 11.73 5.34
N GLN A 74 -9.24 12.28 6.05
CA GLN A 74 -10.64 12.09 5.73
C GLN A 74 -11.22 13.41 5.21
N TYR A 75 -11.95 13.34 4.11
CA TYR A 75 -12.61 14.47 3.47
C TYR A 75 -14.07 14.56 3.89
N GLU A 76 -14.70 15.72 3.63
CA GLU A 76 -16.09 16.00 4.01
C GLU A 76 -17.11 15.08 3.31
N ASP A 77 -16.79 14.62 2.11
CA ASP A 77 -17.58 13.66 1.34
C ASP A 77 -17.49 12.21 1.87
N GLY A 78 -16.70 11.99 2.93
CA GLY A 78 -16.42 10.68 3.51
C GLY A 78 -15.27 9.93 2.86
N THR A 79 -14.62 10.49 1.84
CA THR A 79 -13.43 9.90 1.21
C THR A 79 -12.30 9.79 2.22
N MET A 80 -11.68 8.61 2.32
CA MET A 80 -10.48 8.39 3.13
C MET A 80 -9.26 8.19 2.23
N LEU A 81 -8.19 8.91 2.53
CA LEU A 81 -6.94 8.94 1.78
C LEU A 81 -5.80 8.45 2.65
N SER A 82 -4.98 7.56 2.09
CA SER A 82 -3.56 7.44 2.47
C SER A 82 -2.70 7.89 1.30
N ALA A 83 -1.83 8.87 1.51
CA ALA A 83 -0.84 9.29 0.53
C ALA A 83 0.56 9.13 1.12
N ALA A 84 1.53 8.77 0.29
CA ALA A 84 2.88 8.53 0.72
C ALA A 84 3.91 8.99 -0.32
N THR A 85 5.10 9.31 0.14
CA THR A 85 6.29 9.50 -0.69
C THR A 85 7.54 9.14 0.12
N ASN A 86 8.60 8.73 -0.57
CA ASN A 86 9.84 8.32 0.04
C ASN A 86 10.49 9.45 0.83
N VAL A 87 11.19 9.07 1.90
CA VAL A 87 11.97 9.97 2.73
C VAL A 87 13.19 9.24 3.27
N GLU A 88 14.31 9.94 3.41
CA GLU A 88 15.45 9.43 4.17
C GLU A 88 15.23 9.67 5.67
N HIS A 89 15.52 8.67 6.49
CA HIS A 89 15.34 8.80 7.93
C HIS A 89 16.55 8.22 8.70
N PRO A 90 17.20 8.99 9.60
CA PRO A 90 18.41 8.54 10.31
C PRO A 90 18.23 7.27 11.13
N LEU A 91 17.03 7.03 11.68
CA LEU A 91 16.73 5.81 12.45
C LEU A 91 16.44 4.59 11.56
N CYS A 92 16.34 4.77 10.24
CA CYS A 92 16.06 3.70 9.30
C CYS A 92 17.03 3.73 8.10
N PRO A 93 18.35 3.56 8.33
CA PRO A 93 19.33 3.47 7.26
C PRO A 93 19.10 2.18 6.43
N PRO A 94 19.65 2.11 5.20
CA PRO A 94 19.57 0.90 4.38
C PRO A 94 19.97 -0.37 5.13
N GLN A 95 19.09 -1.35 5.16
CA GLN A 95 19.30 -2.60 5.90
C GLN A 95 19.93 -3.69 5.02
N PRO A 96 20.81 -4.54 5.57
CA PRO A 96 21.34 -5.68 4.83
C PRO A 96 20.21 -6.62 4.40
N ASN A 97 20.40 -7.30 3.27
CA ASN A 97 19.44 -8.23 2.64
C ASN A 97 18.20 -7.59 1.98
N PHE A 98 18.07 -6.28 2.02
CA PHE A 98 17.04 -5.55 1.28
C PHE A 98 17.68 -4.62 0.24
N VAL A 99 17.02 -4.50 -0.90
CA VAL A 99 17.26 -3.38 -1.81
C VAL A 99 16.38 -2.22 -1.36
N ARG A 100 16.94 -1.03 -1.15
CA ARG A 100 16.15 0.19 -0.88
C ARG A 100 15.43 0.58 -2.16
N GLY A 101 14.11 0.52 -2.13
CA GLY A 101 13.25 1.09 -3.17
C GLY A 101 12.73 2.47 -2.75
N PHE A 102 12.16 3.19 -3.70
CA PHE A 102 11.63 4.54 -3.52
C PHE A 102 10.20 4.59 -4.04
N ASN A 103 9.24 4.89 -3.17
CA ASN A 103 7.92 5.31 -3.63
C ASN A 103 7.94 6.80 -3.91
N TYR A 104 7.64 7.20 -5.13
CA TYR A 104 7.24 8.57 -5.44
C TYR A 104 5.76 8.77 -5.03
N PRO A 105 5.19 9.99 -5.12
CA PRO A 105 3.82 10.25 -4.67
C PRO A 105 2.84 9.16 -5.10
N CYS A 106 2.35 8.43 -4.10
CA CYS A 106 1.55 7.22 -4.25
C CYS A 106 0.48 7.19 -3.16
N GLY A 107 -0.47 6.26 -3.24
CA GLY A 107 -1.50 6.18 -2.22
C GLY A 107 -2.78 5.46 -2.64
N CYS A 108 -3.78 5.56 -1.78
CA CYS A 108 -5.11 4.98 -1.97
C CYS A 108 -6.20 5.99 -1.60
N PHE A 109 -7.27 6.06 -2.40
CA PHE A 109 -8.51 6.76 -2.07
C PHE A 109 -9.63 5.74 -1.90
N CYS A 110 -10.22 5.65 -0.71
CA CYS A 110 -11.46 4.95 -0.43
C CYS A 110 -12.62 5.93 -0.55
N ILE A 111 -13.33 5.89 -1.67
CA ILE A 111 -14.37 6.85 -2.04
C ILE A 111 -15.75 6.18 -1.80
N PRO A 112 -16.64 6.79 -0.99
CA PRO A 112 -18.02 6.31 -0.84
C PRO A 112 -18.79 6.34 -2.16
N VAL A 113 -19.54 5.28 -2.46
CA VAL A 113 -20.44 5.25 -3.63
C VAL A 113 -21.80 5.84 -3.24
N PRO A 114 -22.28 6.92 -3.88
CA PRO A 114 -23.56 7.55 -3.53
C PRO A 114 -24.73 6.56 -3.59
N GLY A 115 -25.48 6.45 -2.49
CA GLY A 115 -26.64 5.55 -2.38
C GLY A 115 -26.30 4.07 -2.17
N GLU A 116 -25.02 3.68 -2.17
CA GLU A 116 -24.56 2.30 -1.99
C GLU A 116 -23.58 2.22 -0.80
N PRO A 117 -24.05 2.26 0.47
CA PRO A 117 -23.19 2.32 1.66
C PRO A 117 -22.30 1.08 1.84
N ASP A 118 -22.65 -0.03 1.19
CA ASP A 118 -21.92 -1.29 1.16
C ASP A 118 -20.93 -1.41 -0.01
N ARG A 119 -20.69 -0.32 -0.73
CA ARG A 119 -19.72 -0.26 -1.83
C ARG A 119 -18.76 0.91 -1.67
N THR A 120 -17.53 0.67 -2.12
CA THR A 120 -16.45 1.66 -2.10
C THR A 120 -15.77 1.65 -3.44
N GLU A 121 -15.62 2.81 -4.07
CA GLU A 121 -14.69 2.99 -5.17
C GLU A 121 -13.29 3.15 -4.58
N LEU A 122 -12.36 2.29 -4.99
CA LEU A 122 -10.97 2.33 -4.55
C LEU A 122 -10.08 2.74 -5.71
N LEU A 123 -9.45 3.91 -5.59
CA LEU A 123 -8.34 4.32 -6.46
C LEU A 123 -7.01 4.01 -5.78
N THR A 124 -6.07 3.43 -6.53
CA THR A 124 -4.71 3.20 -6.05
C THR A 124 -3.69 3.73 -7.03
N PHE A 125 -2.63 4.34 -6.51
CA PHE A 125 -1.53 4.89 -7.31
C PHE A 125 -0.25 4.26 -6.83
N PHE A 126 0.38 3.43 -7.65
CA PHE A 126 1.68 2.82 -7.37
C PHE A 126 2.73 3.49 -8.27
N GLN A 127 3.58 4.33 -7.69
CA GLN A 127 4.66 5.00 -8.39
C GLN A 127 5.99 4.64 -7.73
N THR A 128 6.42 3.41 -7.96
CA THR A 128 7.50 2.79 -7.21
C THR A 128 8.71 2.54 -8.10
N ASP A 129 9.87 3.00 -7.65
CA ASP A 129 11.17 2.53 -8.11
C ASP A 129 11.62 1.39 -7.19
N LEU A 130 11.80 0.19 -7.75
CA LEU A 130 12.21 -0.99 -7.01
C LEU A 130 13.71 -0.99 -6.66
N GLY A 131 14.47 -0.03 -7.21
CA GLY A 131 15.91 0.08 -7.07
C GLY A 131 16.69 -1.12 -7.65
N GLY A 132 18.00 -1.07 -7.49
CA GLY A 132 18.91 -2.13 -7.92
C GLY A 132 19.01 -2.28 -9.44
N TYR A 133 19.37 -3.48 -9.89
CA TYR A 133 19.69 -3.77 -11.29
C TYR A 133 18.67 -4.72 -11.91
N LEU A 134 17.43 -4.24 -12.07
CA LEU A 134 16.35 -5.01 -12.71
C LEU A 134 16.20 -4.63 -14.20
N PRO A 135 16.03 -5.62 -15.10
CA PRO A 135 15.58 -5.32 -16.46
C PRO A 135 14.21 -4.65 -16.44
N GLN A 136 14.01 -3.61 -17.26
CA GLN A 136 12.75 -2.86 -17.31
C GLN A 136 11.55 -3.77 -17.61
N THR A 137 11.72 -4.80 -18.45
CA THR A 137 10.68 -5.78 -18.80
C THR A 137 10.14 -6.55 -17.58
N VAL A 138 10.99 -6.82 -16.58
CA VAL A 138 10.57 -7.46 -15.33
C VAL A 138 9.71 -6.50 -14.52
N VAL A 139 10.10 -5.23 -14.44
CA VAL A 139 9.37 -4.18 -13.73
C VAL A 139 8.00 -3.93 -14.38
N ASP A 140 7.98 -3.82 -15.70
CA ASP A 140 6.77 -3.57 -16.50
C ASP A 140 5.77 -4.72 -16.42
N SER A 141 6.25 -5.96 -16.23
CA SER A 141 5.40 -7.13 -16.02
C SER A 141 4.90 -7.21 -14.58
N PHE A 142 5.72 -6.82 -13.60
CA PHE A 142 5.41 -6.95 -12.18
C PHE A 142 4.25 -6.06 -11.74
N PHE A 143 4.30 -4.76 -12.05
CA PHE A 143 3.33 -3.81 -11.51
C PHE A 143 1.87 -4.06 -11.92
N PRO A 144 1.54 -4.35 -13.18
CA PRO A 144 0.18 -4.72 -13.57
C PRO A 144 -0.34 -5.94 -12.81
N SER A 145 0.47 -7.00 -12.70
CA SER A 145 0.10 -8.20 -11.94
C SER A 145 -0.06 -7.91 -10.44
N SER A 146 0.82 -7.07 -9.88
CA SER A 146 0.78 -6.65 -8.48
C SER A 146 -0.50 -5.90 -8.15
N ILE A 147 -0.91 -4.94 -9.00
CA ILE A 147 -2.17 -4.20 -8.83
C ILE A 147 -3.39 -5.13 -8.93
N SER A 148 -3.44 -6.00 -9.94
CA SER A 148 -4.55 -6.95 -10.07
C SER A 148 -4.65 -7.88 -8.86
N GLY A 149 -3.51 -8.40 -8.38
CA GLY A 149 -3.42 -9.22 -7.17
C GLY A 149 -3.86 -8.47 -5.91
N PHE A 150 -3.48 -7.21 -5.77
CA PHE A 150 -3.90 -6.33 -4.68
C PHE A 150 -5.43 -6.23 -4.59
N TYR A 151 -6.12 -5.89 -5.69
CA TYR A 151 -7.58 -5.79 -5.68
C TYR A 151 -8.26 -7.14 -5.42
N SER A 152 -7.73 -8.23 -6.00
CA SER A 152 -8.26 -9.58 -5.79
C SER A 152 -8.16 -10.01 -4.32
N ASN A 153 -7.00 -9.80 -3.70
CA ASN A 153 -6.76 -10.17 -2.31
C ASN A 153 -7.51 -9.28 -1.33
N LEU A 154 -7.56 -7.96 -1.59
CA LEU A 154 -8.35 -7.03 -0.78
C LEU A 154 -9.83 -7.38 -0.81
N THR A 155 -10.38 -7.73 -1.98
CA THR A 155 -11.78 -8.18 -2.12
C THR A 155 -12.07 -9.39 -1.24
N LYS A 156 -11.13 -10.35 -1.14
CA LYS A 156 -11.27 -11.51 -0.26
C LYS A 156 -11.21 -11.11 1.21
N ALA A 157 -10.26 -10.23 1.57
CA ALA A 157 -10.08 -9.76 2.94
C ALA A 157 -11.33 -9.02 3.47
N VAL A 158 -11.89 -8.10 2.70
CA VAL A 158 -13.08 -7.34 3.12
C VAL A 158 -14.32 -8.22 3.22
N LYS A 159 -14.43 -9.28 2.41
CA LYS A 159 -15.50 -10.28 2.54
C LYS A 159 -15.36 -11.11 3.81
N ALA A 160 -14.12 -11.44 4.19
CA ALA A 160 -13.85 -12.17 5.43
C ALA A 160 -14.14 -11.34 6.69
N LEU A 161 -14.03 -10.01 6.63
CA LEU A 161 -14.41 -9.12 7.75
C LEU A 161 -15.93 -8.99 7.96
N LYS A 162 -16.73 -9.30 6.92
CA LYS A 162 -18.20 -9.29 7.00
C LYS A 162 -18.79 -10.61 7.52
N ALA A 163 -17.99 -11.68 7.56
CA ALA A 163 -18.39 -13.01 7.98
C ALA A 163 -18.19 -13.19 9.49
#